data_AF-M0NQU0-F1
#
_entry.id   AF-M0NQU0-F1
#
_cell.length_a   1.000
_cell.length_b   1.000
_cell.length_c   1.000
_cell.angle_alpha   90.00
_cell.angle_beta   90.00
_cell.angle_gamma   90.00
#
_symmetry.space_group_name_H-M   'P 1'
#
loop_
_entity.id
_entity.type
_entity.pdbx_description
1 polymer ?
#
loop_
_entity_poly.entity_id
_entity_poly.type
_entity_poly.pdbx_seq_one_letter_code
_entity_poly.pdbx_strand_id
1 'polypeptide(L)'
;MQGLQNGGISCIAIPTSVPAGVKEVAAENLVTMMADLEVASGNDQTFTHSDKRRTARMMPQFLAGTDFIFSGYSAVPNYDNMFAGSTFDSSDFDEYNVMQRDLQVEGGTNPVDEETVLEHRERAVRALQTVFEELGFPPITEEEVEAAIYADGSKDMPDRSTADDIQAAEEMMDEGVTGADVVAILAKNGFDDVAENMLGMLKGRVAGDYIQTSSIFEGDGEFDVVSAVNDPNEYRGPGTGHRLTGEEWEKKKELRFAVDPEDI
;
A
#
# COMPACT_ATOMS: atom_id res chain seq x y z
N MET A 1 -0.15 3.88 -22.18
CA MET A 1 -0.29 3.30 -20.83
C MET A 1 0.88 2.37 -20.65
N GLN A 2 1.67 2.54 -19.58
CA GLN A 2 2.84 1.71 -19.27
C GLN A 2 2.44 0.40 -18.55
N GLY A 3 1.31 0.43 -17.84
CA GLY A 3 0.81 -0.68 -17.03
C GLY A 3 -0.70 -0.83 -17.05
N LEU A 4 -1.16 -1.89 -16.39
CA LEU A 4 -2.56 -2.24 -16.25
C LEU A 4 -2.84 -2.91 -14.90
N GLN A 5 -3.88 -2.42 -14.22
CA GLN A 5 -4.50 -3.13 -13.11
C GLN A 5 -5.53 -4.14 -13.64
N ASN A 6 -5.27 -5.44 -13.46
CA ASN A 6 -6.19 -6.51 -13.85
C ASN A 6 -6.10 -7.73 -12.90
N GLY A 7 -6.85 -8.78 -13.20
CA GLY A 7 -7.00 -9.96 -12.34
C GLY A 7 -8.35 -9.99 -11.66
N GLY A 8 -9.44 -9.80 -12.41
CA GLY A 8 -10.81 -9.75 -11.90
C GLY A 8 -11.20 -8.44 -11.17
N ILE A 9 -10.29 -7.84 -10.40
CA ILE A 9 -10.46 -6.56 -9.67
C ILE A 9 -11.81 -6.52 -8.94
N SER A 10 -12.58 -5.45 -9.05
CA SER A 10 -13.90 -5.29 -8.44
C SER A 10 -14.94 -6.29 -8.95
N CYS A 11 -14.67 -6.98 -10.06
CA CYS A 11 -15.55 -7.98 -10.67
C CYS A 11 -15.13 -9.42 -10.34
N ILE A 12 -14.18 -9.65 -9.42
CA ILE A 12 -13.62 -10.97 -9.07
C ILE A 12 -14.68 -12.04 -8.72
N ALA A 13 -15.84 -11.64 -8.21
CA ALA A 13 -16.95 -12.55 -7.94
C ALA A 13 -17.48 -13.26 -9.20
N ILE A 14 -17.39 -12.61 -10.38
CA ILE A 14 -17.87 -13.16 -11.65
C ILE A 14 -17.00 -14.34 -12.12
N PRO A 15 -15.69 -14.20 -12.40
CA PRO A 15 -14.88 -15.34 -12.81
C PRO A 15 -14.85 -16.41 -11.72
N THR A 16 -14.77 -16.04 -10.44
CA THR A 16 -14.72 -17.04 -9.35
C THR A 16 -16.04 -17.77 -9.13
N SER A 17 -17.14 -17.37 -9.76
CA SER A 17 -18.40 -18.13 -9.73
C SER A 17 -18.43 -19.34 -10.68
N VAL A 18 -17.47 -19.45 -11.61
CA VAL A 18 -17.41 -20.52 -12.62
C VAL A 18 -16.18 -21.41 -12.48
N PRO A 19 -16.21 -22.65 -13.02
CA PRO A 19 -15.05 -23.53 -13.02
C PRO A 19 -13.80 -22.87 -13.63
N ALA A 20 -12.64 -23.12 -13.03
CA ALA A 20 -11.34 -22.56 -13.43
C ALA A 20 -11.23 -21.02 -13.37
N GLY A 21 -12.20 -20.29 -12.79
CA GLY A 21 -12.17 -18.84 -12.71
C GLY A 21 -10.92 -18.23 -12.10
N VAL A 22 -10.44 -18.76 -10.97
CA VAL A 22 -9.20 -18.31 -10.33
C VAL A 22 -7.97 -18.50 -11.25
N LYS A 23 -7.96 -19.58 -12.03
CA LYS A 23 -6.90 -19.85 -13.01
C LYS A 23 -6.96 -18.83 -14.16
N GLU A 24 -8.16 -18.46 -14.63
CA GLU A 24 -8.31 -17.42 -15.66
C GLU A 24 -7.87 -16.03 -15.15
N VAL A 25 -8.12 -15.72 -13.87
CA VAL A 25 -7.64 -14.49 -13.22
C VAL A 25 -6.11 -14.42 -13.21
N ALA A 26 -5.41 -15.53 -12.90
CA ALA A 26 -3.96 -15.57 -13.02
C ALA A 26 -3.48 -15.50 -14.49
N ALA A 27 -4.24 -16.10 -15.41
CA ALA A 27 -3.91 -16.08 -16.84
C ALA A 27 -4.00 -14.67 -17.45
N GLU A 28 -4.98 -13.86 -17.07
CA GLU A 28 -5.06 -12.47 -17.56
C GLU A 28 -3.89 -11.61 -17.05
N ASN A 29 -3.42 -11.83 -15.81
CA ASN A 29 -2.21 -11.15 -15.32
C ASN A 29 -1.00 -11.54 -16.18
N LEU A 30 -0.81 -12.85 -16.42
CA LEU A 30 0.28 -13.36 -17.23
C LEU A 30 0.23 -12.84 -18.68
N VAL A 31 -0.95 -12.76 -19.29
CA VAL A 31 -1.12 -12.20 -20.64
C VAL A 31 -0.65 -10.74 -20.71
N THR A 32 -0.96 -9.95 -19.69
CA THR A 32 -0.51 -8.56 -19.60
C THR A 32 1.01 -8.46 -19.48
N MET A 33 1.63 -9.27 -18.61
CA MET A 33 3.10 -9.32 -18.50
C MET A 33 3.78 -9.75 -19.80
N MET A 34 3.23 -10.76 -20.47
CA MET A 34 3.73 -11.21 -21.77
C MET A 34 3.58 -10.15 -22.87
N ALA A 35 2.70 -9.16 -22.66
CA ALA A 35 2.54 -8.00 -23.54
C ALA A 35 3.48 -6.83 -23.17
N ASP A 36 4.44 -7.05 -22.26
CA ASP A 36 5.44 -6.06 -21.83
C ASP A 36 4.80 -4.82 -21.14
N LEU A 37 3.78 -5.08 -20.32
CA LEU A 37 3.09 -4.08 -19.51
C LEU A 37 3.29 -4.41 -18.02
N GLU A 38 3.45 -3.36 -17.20
CA GLU A 38 3.37 -3.45 -15.75
C GLU A 38 2.01 -4.03 -15.34
N VAL A 39 2.01 -4.89 -14.32
CA VAL A 39 0.80 -5.55 -13.82
C VAL A 39 0.60 -5.30 -12.33
N ALA A 40 -0.43 -4.51 -12.03
CA ALA A 40 -1.02 -4.46 -10.70
C ALA A 40 -2.11 -5.54 -10.59
N SER A 41 -1.78 -6.66 -9.95
CA SER A 41 -2.37 -7.97 -10.24
C SER A 41 -3.65 -8.34 -9.48
N GLY A 42 -4.42 -7.35 -9.03
CA GLY A 42 -5.64 -7.56 -8.28
C GLY A 42 -5.34 -7.92 -6.83
N ASN A 43 -5.91 -9.02 -6.35
CA ASN A 43 -5.94 -9.38 -4.93
C ASN A 43 -6.54 -8.29 -4.03
N ASP A 44 -7.31 -7.39 -4.62
CA ASP A 44 -7.75 -6.13 -4.06
C ASP A 44 -9.24 -6.10 -3.72
N GLN A 45 -9.94 -7.22 -3.93
CA GLN A 45 -11.39 -7.30 -3.72
C GLN A 45 -11.86 -8.61 -3.10
N THR A 46 -12.85 -8.53 -2.21
CA THR A 46 -13.54 -9.68 -1.62
C THR A 46 -14.34 -10.47 -2.66
N PHE A 47 -14.36 -11.80 -2.51
CA PHE A 47 -15.17 -12.70 -3.35
C PHE A 47 -15.65 -13.97 -2.63
N THR A 48 -15.25 -14.15 -1.38
CA THR A 48 -15.51 -15.35 -0.60
C THR A 48 -15.40 -15.09 0.89
N HIS A 49 -16.15 -15.87 1.68
CA HIS A 49 -16.06 -15.89 3.15
C HIS A 49 -15.05 -16.93 3.67
N SER A 50 -14.33 -17.63 2.79
CA SER A 50 -13.39 -18.69 3.18
C SER A 50 -11.96 -18.21 3.05
N ASP A 51 -11.23 -18.21 4.17
CA ASP A 51 -9.80 -17.87 4.17
C ASP A 51 -9.00 -18.77 3.23
N LYS A 52 -9.28 -20.07 3.25
CA LYS A 52 -8.62 -21.04 2.37
C LYS A 52 -8.81 -20.69 0.90
N ARG A 53 -10.00 -20.21 0.53
CA ARG A 53 -10.32 -19.87 -0.85
C ARG A 53 -9.70 -18.55 -1.28
N ARG A 54 -9.69 -17.52 -0.41
CA ARG A 54 -9.04 -16.23 -0.72
C ARG A 54 -7.52 -16.36 -0.77
N THR A 55 -6.90 -17.12 0.13
CA THR A 55 -5.47 -17.48 0.05
C THR A 55 -5.16 -18.20 -1.25
N ALA A 56 -5.92 -19.25 -1.61
CA ALA A 56 -5.70 -19.99 -2.86
C ALA A 56 -5.83 -19.12 -4.13
N ARG A 57 -6.64 -18.06 -4.10
CA ARG A 57 -6.74 -17.09 -5.19
C ARG A 57 -5.47 -16.25 -5.35
N MET A 58 -4.85 -15.87 -4.23
CA MET A 58 -3.68 -14.99 -4.19
C MET A 58 -2.37 -15.71 -4.50
N MET A 59 -2.26 -17.01 -4.18
CA MET A 59 -1.02 -17.78 -4.34
C MET A 59 -0.34 -17.66 -5.71
N PRO A 60 -1.03 -17.68 -6.87
CA PRO A 60 -0.35 -17.57 -8.16
C PRO A 60 0.47 -16.29 -8.31
N GLN A 61 -0.07 -15.14 -7.88
CA GLN A 61 0.61 -13.85 -7.95
C GLN A 61 1.70 -13.74 -6.88
N PHE A 62 1.41 -14.20 -5.66
CA PHE A 62 2.36 -14.15 -4.56
C PHE A 62 3.59 -15.03 -4.77
N LEU A 63 3.41 -16.28 -5.20
CA LEU A 63 4.53 -17.21 -5.41
C LEU A 63 5.41 -16.80 -6.60
N ALA A 64 4.80 -16.26 -7.65
CA ALA A 64 5.54 -15.88 -8.86
C ALA A 64 6.18 -14.49 -8.73
N GLY A 65 5.58 -13.61 -7.94
CA GLY A 65 5.84 -12.17 -7.97
C GLY A 65 5.16 -11.51 -9.17
N THR A 66 4.66 -10.30 -8.96
CA THR A 66 4.18 -9.38 -10.00
C THR A 66 4.66 -7.97 -9.66
N ASP A 67 4.54 -7.00 -10.57
CA ASP A 67 4.97 -5.62 -10.29
C ASP A 67 4.27 -5.06 -9.04
N PHE A 68 2.97 -5.36 -8.90
CA PHE A 68 2.26 -5.25 -7.62
C PHE A 68 1.42 -6.50 -7.35
N ILE A 69 1.86 -7.31 -6.37
CA ILE A 69 1.18 -8.56 -5.95
C ILE A 69 -0.26 -8.27 -5.53
N PHE A 70 -0.44 -7.14 -4.85
CA PHE A 70 -1.74 -6.57 -4.55
C PHE A 70 -1.84 -5.20 -5.20
N SER A 71 -2.87 -4.97 -6.01
CA SER A 71 -3.25 -3.63 -6.47
C SER A 71 -4.15 -2.89 -5.47
N GLY A 72 -4.24 -3.39 -4.23
CA GLY A 72 -5.11 -2.86 -3.19
C GLY A 72 -5.23 -3.80 -1.99
N TYR A 73 -4.12 -4.18 -1.37
CA TYR A 73 -4.16 -4.80 -0.04
C TYR A 73 -4.79 -3.79 0.92
N SER A 74 -5.83 -4.17 1.66
CA SER A 74 -6.49 -3.19 2.54
C SER A 74 -5.61 -2.88 3.75
N ALA A 75 -5.08 -1.67 3.83
CA ALA A 75 -4.31 -1.22 5.00
C ALA A 75 -5.19 -0.83 6.21
N VAL A 76 -6.51 -1.00 6.07
CA VAL A 76 -7.53 -0.81 7.11
C VAL A 76 -8.39 -2.07 7.19
N PRO A 77 -9.14 -2.29 8.28
CA PRO A 77 -10.08 -3.40 8.36
C PRO A 77 -11.09 -3.35 7.22
N ASN A 78 -11.53 -4.51 6.71
CA ASN A 78 -12.44 -4.53 5.56
C ASN A 78 -13.79 -3.84 5.79
N TYR A 79 -14.20 -3.58 7.04
CA TYR A 79 -15.39 -2.79 7.31
C TYR A 79 -15.24 -1.30 6.97
N ASP A 80 -14.00 -0.79 6.86
CA ASP A 80 -13.66 0.57 6.43
C ASP A 80 -13.20 0.66 4.99
N ASN A 81 -13.00 -0.48 4.34
CA ASN A 81 -12.57 -0.50 2.96
C ASN A 81 -13.70 -0.05 2.03
N MET A 82 -13.60 1.19 1.55
CA MET A 82 -14.59 1.83 0.67
C MET A 82 -14.69 1.21 -0.73
N PHE A 83 -13.82 0.26 -1.08
CA PHE A 83 -13.94 -0.54 -2.30
C PHE A 83 -14.79 -1.81 -2.12
N ALA A 84 -15.47 -1.95 -0.97
CA ALA A 84 -16.25 -3.13 -0.56
C ALA A 84 -15.39 -4.32 -0.09
N GLY A 85 -14.23 -4.02 0.49
CA GLY A 85 -13.33 -4.98 1.12
C GLY A 85 -12.37 -5.62 0.12
N SER A 86 -11.10 -5.77 0.54
CA SER A 86 -10.04 -6.43 -0.21
C SER A 86 -9.96 -7.94 0.04
N THR A 87 -9.18 -8.66 -0.78
CA THR A 87 -8.91 -10.10 -0.54
C THR A 87 -8.18 -10.32 0.79
N PHE A 88 -7.32 -9.37 1.19
CA PHE A 88 -6.61 -9.34 2.47
C PHE A 88 -6.71 -7.94 3.09
N ASP A 89 -6.81 -7.86 4.41
CA ASP A 89 -6.90 -6.59 5.14
C ASP A 89 -5.92 -6.48 6.30
N SER A 90 -5.99 -5.39 7.08
CA SER A 90 -5.07 -5.10 8.17
C SER A 90 -4.99 -6.22 9.23
N SER A 91 -6.04 -7.04 9.36
CA SER A 91 -6.03 -8.18 10.28
C SER A 91 -5.17 -9.35 9.79
N ASP A 92 -4.76 -9.35 8.52
CA ASP A 92 -3.97 -10.40 7.90
C ASP A 92 -2.47 -10.07 7.78
N PHE A 93 -2.01 -8.92 8.30
CA PHE A 93 -0.62 -8.50 8.12
C PHE A 93 0.39 -9.51 8.70
N ASP A 94 0.10 -10.05 9.88
CA ASP A 94 0.93 -11.05 10.53
C ASP A 94 0.97 -12.35 9.73
N GLU A 95 -0.19 -12.87 9.32
CA GLU A 95 -0.28 -14.07 8.48
C GLU A 95 0.46 -13.89 7.15
N TYR A 96 0.37 -12.71 6.54
CA TYR A 96 1.07 -12.41 5.30
C TYR A 96 2.60 -12.40 5.47
N ASN A 97 3.10 -11.81 6.56
CA ASN A 97 4.52 -11.87 6.92
C ASN A 97 4.99 -13.30 7.24
N VAL A 98 4.16 -14.11 7.90
CA VAL A 98 4.45 -15.54 8.13
C VAL A 98 4.55 -16.30 6.81
N MET A 99 3.64 -16.06 5.86
CA MET A 99 3.68 -16.73 4.55
C MET A 99 4.95 -16.39 3.76
N GLN A 100 5.41 -15.13 3.81
CA GLN A 100 6.68 -14.69 3.18
C GLN A 100 7.87 -15.46 3.77
N ARG A 101 7.92 -15.57 5.10
CA ARG A 101 8.94 -16.35 5.82
C ARG A 101 8.88 -17.83 5.48
N ASP A 102 7.72 -18.46 5.56
CA ASP A 102 7.57 -19.91 5.42
C ASP A 102 7.91 -20.40 4.01
N LEU A 103 7.65 -19.56 3.00
CA LEU A 103 7.87 -19.92 1.58
C LEU A 103 9.15 -19.31 0.99
N GLN A 104 9.86 -18.46 1.75
CA GLN A 104 10.97 -17.64 1.28
C GLN A 104 10.59 -16.85 0.01
N VAL A 105 9.50 -16.10 0.11
CA VAL A 105 8.91 -15.29 -0.97
C VAL A 105 8.90 -13.82 -0.56
N GLU A 106 9.34 -12.94 -1.47
CA GLU A 106 9.19 -11.50 -1.31
C GLU A 106 7.74 -11.10 -1.62
N GLY A 107 7.00 -10.68 -0.59
CA GLY A 107 5.58 -10.31 -0.67
C GLY A 107 5.33 -8.81 -0.68
N GLY A 108 6.36 -7.97 -0.56
CA GLY A 108 6.28 -6.51 -0.59
C GLY A 108 6.03 -5.84 0.76
N THR A 109 5.99 -6.59 1.87
CA THR A 109 5.77 -6.03 3.22
C THR A 109 6.76 -6.59 4.23
N ASN A 110 7.10 -5.81 5.25
CA ASN A 110 7.95 -6.26 6.35
C ASN A 110 7.16 -6.28 7.67
N PRO A 111 7.56 -7.12 8.64
CA PRO A 111 7.16 -6.95 10.03
C PRO A 111 7.51 -5.56 10.53
N VAL A 112 6.65 -4.98 11.37
CA VAL A 112 6.87 -3.67 12.01
C VAL A 112 6.52 -3.76 13.49
N ASP A 113 7.25 -3.02 14.30
CA ASP A 113 6.99 -2.88 15.73
C ASP A 113 5.87 -1.88 15.98
N GLU A 114 5.10 -2.13 17.04
CA GLU A 114 3.96 -1.29 17.41
C GLU A 114 4.40 0.15 17.71
N GLU A 115 5.52 0.34 18.43
CA GLU A 115 6.06 1.66 18.76
C GLU A 115 6.33 2.49 17.50
N THR A 116 6.99 1.91 16.50
CA THR A 116 7.24 2.56 15.21
C THR A 116 5.95 2.91 14.48
N VAL A 117 4.94 2.03 14.51
CA VAL A 117 3.63 2.32 13.90
C VAL A 117 2.95 3.50 14.60
N LEU A 118 2.94 3.53 15.93
CA LEU A 118 2.33 4.61 16.70
C LEU A 118 3.03 5.95 16.45
N GLU A 119 4.36 5.96 16.40
CA GLU A 119 5.15 7.16 16.07
C GLU A 119 4.80 7.71 14.69
N HIS A 120 4.71 6.85 13.67
CA HIS A 120 4.34 7.28 12.32
C HIS A 120 2.89 7.76 12.24
N ARG A 121 1.95 7.13 12.94
CA ARG A 121 0.54 7.56 12.98
C ARG A 121 0.39 8.91 13.66
N GLU A 122 1.06 9.13 14.80
CA GLU A 122 1.08 10.43 15.48
C GLU A 122 1.65 11.51 14.56
N ARG A 123 2.80 11.22 13.94
CA ARG A 123 3.42 12.16 13.00
C ARG A 123 2.48 12.54 11.86
N ALA A 124 1.81 11.56 11.27
CA ALA A 124 0.89 11.74 10.15
C ALA A 124 -0.34 12.59 10.55
N VAL A 125 -1.01 12.26 11.65
CA VAL A 125 -2.22 12.99 12.06
C VAL A 125 -1.90 14.41 12.53
N ARG A 126 -0.77 14.64 13.21
CA ARG A 126 -0.34 15.99 13.60
C ARG A 126 0.05 16.85 12.39
N ALA A 127 0.67 16.25 11.38
CA ALA A 127 0.94 16.92 10.11
C ALA A 127 -0.38 17.35 9.42
N LEU A 128 -1.36 16.44 9.38
CA LEU A 128 -2.67 16.70 8.80
C LEU A 128 -3.44 17.79 9.58
N GLN A 129 -3.43 17.74 10.91
CA GLN A 129 -4.02 18.75 11.79
C GLN A 129 -3.47 20.14 11.47
N THR A 130 -2.14 20.26 11.35
CA THR A 130 -1.48 21.53 11.00
C THR A 130 -1.91 22.04 9.63
N VAL A 131 -2.05 21.15 8.64
CA VAL A 131 -2.53 21.53 7.30
C VAL A 131 -3.97 22.03 7.34
N PHE A 132 -4.85 21.34 8.08
CA PHE A 132 -6.25 21.76 8.26
C PHE A 132 -6.35 23.12 8.95
N GLU A 133 -5.54 23.35 9.98
CA GLU A 133 -5.49 24.63 10.71
C GLU A 133 -5.05 25.81 9.82
N GLU A 134 -3.95 25.65 9.06
CA GLU A 134 -3.43 26.73 8.20
C GLU A 134 -4.32 27.01 6.99
N LEU A 135 -5.06 26.01 6.50
CA LEU A 135 -6.07 26.20 5.44
C LEU A 135 -7.43 26.66 5.96
N GLY A 136 -7.61 26.76 7.28
CA GLY A 136 -8.88 27.20 7.88
C GLY A 136 -10.02 26.18 7.72
N PHE A 137 -9.71 24.91 7.54
CA PHE A 137 -10.68 23.83 7.44
C PHE A 137 -11.29 23.47 8.81
N PRO A 138 -12.40 22.71 8.85
CA PRO A 138 -12.99 22.25 10.10
C PRO A 138 -11.94 21.56 10.97
N PRO A 139 -11.74 21.99 12.22
CA PRO A 139 -10.56 21.62 13.00
C PRO A 139 -10.47 20.11 13.23
N ILE A 140 -9.25 19.58 13.24
CA ILE A 140 -8.96 18.24 13.76
C ILE A 140 -8.61 18.42 15.23
N THR A 141 -9.45 17.90 16.11
CA THR A 141 -9.32 18.05 17.57
C THR A 141 -8.24 17.13 18.15
N GLU A 142 -7.76 17.42 19.36
CA GLU A 142 -6.82 16.51 20.05
C GLU A 142 -7.46 15.15 20.35
N GLU A 143 -8.79 15.08 20.52
CA GLU A 143 -9.51 13.81 20.68
C GLU A 143 -9.41 12.96 19.41
N GLU A 144 -9.54 13.57 18.24
CA GLU A 144 -9.37 12.88 16.95
C GLU A 144 -7.91 12.49 16.69
N VAL A 145 -6.95 13.33 17.09
CA VAL A 145 -5.52 13.01 17.02
C VAL A 145 -5.21 11.76 17.84
N GLU A 146 -5.60 11.76 19.11
CA GLU A 146 -5.37 10.62 20.01
C GLU A 146 -6.06 9.36 19.48
N ALA A 147 -7.32 9.47 19.05
CA ALA A 147 -8.05 8.34 18.46
C ALA A 147 -7.34 7.78 17.22
N ALA A 148 -6.90 8.64 16.30
CA ALA A 148 -6.23 8.22 15.08
C ALA A 148 -4.89 7.50 15.35
N ILE A 149 -4.19 7.82 16.43
CA ILE A 149 -2.93 7.15 16.78
C ILE A 149 -3.18 5.66 17.08
N TYR A 150 -4.22 5.34 17.85
CA TYR A 150 -4.45 3.99 18.37
C TYR A 150 -5.58 3.21 17.68
N ALA A 151 -6.38 3.86 16.82
CA ALA A 151 -7.52 3.24 16.16
C ALA A 151 -7.11 2.06 15.24
N ASP A 152 -7.88 0.97 15.32
CA ASP A 152 -7.87 -0.08 14.29
C ASP A 152 -8.61 0.40 13.04
N GLY A 153 -9.72 1.13 13.22
CA GLY A 153 -10.49 1.71 12.14
C GLY A 153 -11.49 2.78 12.60
N SER A 154 -12.44 3.14 11.73
CA SER A 154 -13.38 4.25 11.92
C SER A 154 -14.29 4.10 13.13
N LYS A 155 -14.48 2.88 13.65
CA LYS A 155 -15.27 2.63 14.87
C LYS A 155 -14.62 3.20 16.13
N ASP A 156 -13.31 3.42 16.08
CA ASP A 156 -12.53 3.98 17.18
C ASP A 156 -12.36 5.51 17.02
N MET A 157 -12.89 6.10 15.93
CA MET A 157 -12.77 7.52 15.62
C MET A 157 -14.01 8.32 16.07
N PRO A 158 -13.84 9.56 16.59
CA PRO A 158 -14.94 10.47 16.80
C PRO A 158 -15.67 10.83 15.51
N ASP A 159 -16.98 11.10 15.61
CA ASP A 159 -17.78 11.56 14.47
C ASP A 159 -17.38 12.99 14.06
N ARG A 160 -17.20 13.20 12.76
CA ARG A 160 -17.01 14.53 12.15
C ARG A 160 -18.27 15.03 11.44
N SER A 161 -18.38 16.35 11.32
CA SER A 161 -19.44 16.96 10.52
C SER A 161 -19.16 16.81 9.03
N THR A 162 -19.76 15.78 8.42
CA THR A 162 -19.61 15.53 6.97
C THR A 162 -20.04 16.71 6.11
N ALA A 163 -21.03 17.49 6.56
CA ALA A 163 -21.48 18.67 5.82
C ALA A 163 -20.40 19.76 5.77
N ASP A 164 -19.75 20.02 6.91
CA ASP A 164 -18.71 21.05 7.00
C ASP A 164 -17.44 20.60 6.24
N ASP A 165 -17.07 19.33 6.34
CA ASP A 165 -15.92 18.78 5.60
C ASP A 165 -16.14 18.79 4.07
N ILE A 166 -17.36 18.50 3.59
CA ILE A 166 -17.69 18.61 2.16
C ILE A 166 -17.60 20.06 1.70
N GLN A 167 -18.13 21.01 2.49
CA GLN A 167 -18.05 22.43 2.16
C GLN A 167 -16.59 22.89 2.06
N ALA A 168 -15.75 22.52 3.04
CA ALA A 168 -14.33 22.87 3.02
C ALA A 168 -13.58 22.26 1.82
N ALA A 169 -13.93 21.03 1.43
CA ALA A 169 -13.37 20.40 0.24
C ALA A 169 -13.78 21.12 -1.06
N GLU A 170 -15.01 21.63 -1.16
CA GLU A 170 -15.44 22.47 -2.28
C GLU A 170 -14.68 23.81 -2.32
N GLU A 171 -14.56 24.48 -1.17
CA GLU A 171 -13.82 25.74 -1.04
C GLU A 171 -12.34 25.58 -1.39
N MET A 172 -11.69 24.50 -0.93
CA MET A 172 -10.31 24.15 -1.29
C MET A 172 -10.11 24.06 -2.82
N MET A 173 -11.08 23.45 -3.52
CA MET A 173 -11.03 23.29 -4.97
C MET A 173 -11.25 24.62 -5.69
N ASP A 174 -12.17 25.45 -5.21
CA ASP A 174 -12.47 26.77 -5.76
C ASP A 174 -11.30 27.76 -5.59
N GLU A 175 -10.60 27.70 -4.45
CA GLU A 175 -9.39 28.48 -4.18
C GLU A 175 -8.16 27.96 -4.95
N GLY A 176 -8.24 26.74 -5.49
CA GLY A 176 -7.16 26.14 -6.28
C GLY A 176 -5.96 25.74 -5.45
N VAL A 177 -6.18 25.31 -4.20
CA VAL A 177 -5.11 24.81 -3.31
C VAL A 177 -4.38 23.65 -3.99
N THR A 178 -3.05 23.72 -4.01
CA THR A 178 -2.19 22.74 -4.66
C THR A 178 -1.33 21.99 -3.65
N GLY A 179 -0.70 20.90 -4.11
CA GLY A 179 0.29 20.20 -3.29
C GLY A 179 1.48 21.06 -2.89
N ALA A 180 1.81 22.12 -3.64
CA ALA A 180 2.90 23.04 -3.28
C ALA A 180 2.52 23.91 -2.07
N ASP A 181 1.25 24.27 -1.92
CA ASP A 181 0.74 25.02 -0.77
C ASP A 181 0.84 24.16 0.50
N VAL A 182 0.46 22.88 0.39
CA VAL A 182 0.58 21.90 1.49
C VAL A 182 2.05 21.71 1.89
N VAL A 183 2.97 21.58 0.93
CA VAL A 183 4.43 21.53 1.21
C VAL A 183 4.89 22.77 1.98
N ALA A 184 4.48 23.97 1.54
CA ALA A 184 4.88 25.22 2.19
C ALA A 184 4.34 25.32 3.64
N ILE A 185 3.11 24.86 3.86
CA ILE A 185 2.48 24.79 5.19
C ILE A 185 3.27 23.84 6.10
N LEU A 186 3.56 22.64 5.64
CA LEU A 186 4.30 21.64 6.42
C LEU A 186 5.70 22.15 6.81
N ALA A 187 6.46 22.69 5.85
CA ALA A 187 7.80 23.24 6.10
C ALA A 187 7.78 24.41 7.09
N LYS A 188 6.80 25.31 6.97
CA LYS A 188 6.66 26.46 7.89
C LYS A 188 6.39 26.04 9.34
N ASN A 189 5.82 24.86 9.53
CA ASN A 189 5.36 24.36 10.84
C ASN A 189 6.24 23.22 11.39
N GLY A 190 7.47 23.04 10.89
CA GLY A 190 8.41 22.06 11.44
C GLY A 190 8.16 20.62 11.01
N PHE A 191 7.39 20.41 9.94
CA PHE A 191 7.27 19.14 9.23
C PHE A 191 8.19 19.09 8.01
N ASP A 192 9.46 19.46 8.20
CA ASP A 192 10.46 19.61 7.13
C ASP A 192 10.66 18.30 6.35
N ASP A 193 10.77 17.17 7.04
CA ASP A 193 10.86 15.82 6.49
C ASP A 193 9.65 15.47 5.61
N VAL A 194 8.43 15.68 6.12
CA VAL A 194 7.19 15.39 5.38
C VAL A 194 7.05 16.34 4.18
N ALA A 195 7.42 17.61 4.34
CA ALA A 195 7.41 18.61 3.28
C ALA A 195 8.42 18.27 2.17
N GLU A 196 9.64 17.89 2.53
CA GLU A 196 10.67 17.44 1.59
C GLU A 196 10.21 16.20 0.84
N ASN A 197 9.58 15.25 1.53
CA ASN A 197 9.04 14.04 0.92
C ASN A 197 7.92 14.34 -0.07
N MET A 198 6.95 15.16 0.33
CA MET A 198 5.86 15.56 -0.55
C MET A 198 6.37 16.36 -1.76
N LEU A 199 7.37 17.24 -1.57
CA LEU A 199 8.02 17.96 -2.65
C LEU A 199 8.78 17.01 -3.60
N GLY A 200 9.44 15.99 -3.07
CA GLY A 200 10.10 14.93 -3.84
C GLY A 200 9.13 14.25 -4.81
N MET A 201 7.97 13.80 -4.30
CA MET A 201 6.90 13.23 -5.14
C MET A 201 6.43 14.20 -6.23
N LEU A 202 6.26 15.50 -5.91
CA LEU A 202 5.85 16.51 -6.88
C LEU A 202 6.92 16.75 -7.96
N LYS A 203 8.20 16.75 -7.58
CA LYS A 203 9.33 16.87 -8.52
C LYS A 203 9.42 15.68 -9.48
N GLY A 204 8.97 14.49 -9.07
CA GLY A 204 8.84 13.32 -9.94
C GLY A 204 8.02 13.61 -11.20
N ARG A 205 7.00 14.48 -11.12
CA ARG A 205 6.18 14.92 -12.27
C ARG A 205 6.97 15.73 -13.30
N VAL A 206 8.03 16.41 -12.85
CA VAL A 206 8.90 17.23 -13.71
C VAL A 206 9.99 16.37 -14.34
N ALA A 207 10.59 15.46 -13.56
CA ALA A 207 11.59 14.53 -14.04
C ALA A 207 11.00 13.55 -15.07
N GLY A 208 9.82 13.02 -14.77
CA GLY A 208 9.11 12.08 -15.63
C GLY A 208 9.67 10.67 -15.61
N ASP A 209 10.68 10.36 -14.79
CA ASP A 209 11.27 9.02 -14.74
C ASP A 209 10.26 7.96 -14.26
N TYR A 210 9.39 8.31 -13.31
CA TYR A 210 8.30 7.47 -12.80
C TYR A 210 7.11 7.27 -13.78
N ILE A 211 7.26 7.63 -15.06
CA ILE A 211 6.27 7.30 -16.10
C ILE A 211 6.65 6.02 -16.87
N GLN A 212 7.84 5.47 -16.60
CA GLN A 212 8.31 4.23 -17.19
C GLN A 212 7.57 3.02 -16.62
N THR A 213 7.67 1.90 -17.32
CA THR A 213 7.02 0.64 -16.92
C THR A 213 7.49 0.17 -15.55
N SER A 214 6.55 -0.17 -14.67
CA SER A 214 6.81 -0.75 -13.33
C SER A 214 7.56 0.18 -12.39
N SER A 215 7.35 1.49 -12.52
CA SER A 215 8.13 2.47 -11.76
C SER A 215 7.58 2.72 -10.35
N ILE A 216 8.45 2.65 -9.36
CA ILE A 216 8.22 3.08 -7.97
C ILE A 216 9.33 4.03 -7.52
N PHE A 217 9.06 4.79 -6.45
CA PHE A 217 10.12 5.46 -5.71
C PHE A 217 10.70 4.51 -4.67
N GLU A 218 12.03 4.39 -4.63
CA GLU A 218 12.77 3.63 -3.63
C GLU A 218 13.52 4.59 -2.69
N GLY A 219 13.86 4.09 -1.51
CA GLY A 219 14.66 4.80 -0.52
C GLY A 219 13.85 5.61 0.49
N ASP A 220 14.58 6.29 1.38
CA ASP A 220 14.02 7.12 2.46
C ASP A 220 14.29 8.59 2.14
N GLY A 221 13.40 9.19 1.34
CA GLY A 221 13.45 10.61 0.98
C GLY A 221 14.34 10.96 -0.23
N GLU A 222 14.98 9.98 -0.87
CA GLU A 222 15.83 10.20 -2.05
C GLU A 222 15.00 10.32 -3.35
N PHE A 223 13.84 9.65 -3.40
CA PHE A 223 12.94 9.59 -4.56
C PHE A 223 13.63 9.05 -5.83
N ASP A 224 14.57 8.12 -5.65
CA ASP A 224 15.16 7.40 -6.77
C ASP A 224 14.10 6.50 -7.41
N VAL A 225 14.03 6.50 -8.73
CA VAL A 225 13.05 5.70 -9.46
C VAL A 225 13.65 4.34 -9.79
N VAL A 226 13.00 3.28 -9.33
CA VAL A 226 13.23 1.90 -9.76
C VAL A 226 12.10 1.50 -10.68
N SER A 227 12.42 0.92 -11.83
CA SER A 227 11.48 0.58 -12.89
C SER A 227 11.99 -0.61 -13.71
N ALA A 228 11.16 -1.18 -14.58
CA ALA A 228 11.59 -2.23 -15.50
C ALA A 228 12.72 -1.79 -16.48
N VAL A 229 12.98 -0.49 -16.59
CA VAL A 229 14.06 0.05 -17.45
C VAL A 229 15.44 -0.10 -16.80
N ASN A 230 15.56 0.20 -15.51
CA ASN A 230 16.83 0.18 -14.77
C ASN A 230 16.97 -1.01 -13.81
N ASP A 231 15.87 -1.70 -13.49
CA ASP A 231 15.84 -2.99 -12.80
C ASP A 231 15.04 -4.02 -13.63
N PRO A 232 15.56 -4.45 -14.79
CA PRO A 232 14.86 -5.40 -15.65
C PRO A 232 14.81 -6.79 -15.02
N ASN A 233 13.66 -7.48 -15.14
CA ASN A 233 13.57 -8.88 -14.75
C ASN A 233 14.35 -9.79 -15.73
N GLU A 234 15.46 -10.37 -15.25
CA GLU A 234 16.33 -11.23 -16.05
C GLU A 234 16.15 -12.74 -15.82
N TYR A 235 14.96 -13.18 -15.39
CA TYR A 235 14.70 -14.59 -15.12
C TYR A 235 14.94 -15.50 -16.35
N ARG A 236 15.77 -16.53 -16.15
CA ARG A 236 16.14 -17.57 -17.13
C ARG A 236 16.13 -18.99 -16.53
N GLY A 237 15.41 -19.18 -15.42
CA GLY A 237 15.36 -20.44 -14.67
C GLY A 237 16.08 -20.39 -13.32
N PRO A 238 16.22 -21.54 -12.64
CA PRO A 238 16.81 -21.60 -11.31
C PRO A 238 18.21 -20.96 -11.24
N GLY A 239 18.42 -20.10 -10.25
CA GLY A 239 19.69 -19.39 -10.06
C GLY A 239 19.79 -18.03 -10.74
N THR A 240 18.73 -17.56 -11.42
CA THR A 240 18.67 -16.27 -12.12
C THR A 240 17.41 -15.49 -11.71
N GLY A 241 17.34 -14.20 -12.06
CA GLY A 241 16.25 -13.30 -11.67
C GLY A 241 16.29 -12.89 -10.19
N HIS A 242 15.21 -12.25 -9.73
CA HIS A 242 15.06 -11.82 -8.34
C HIS A 242 15.14 -13.00 -7.37
N ARG A 243 15.81 -12.80 -6.23
CA ARG A 243 15.95 -13.81 -5.16
C ARG A 243 15.98 -13.14 -3.79
N LEU A 244 15.06 -13.55 -2.92
CA LEU A 244 15.04 -13.16 -1.52
C LEU A 244 16.22 -13.81 -0.76
N THR A 245 17.29 -13.04 -0.58
CA THR A 245 18.54 -13.47 0.06
C THR A 245 19.20 -12.29 0.78
N GLY A 246 20.20 -12.56 1.61
CA GLY A 246 20.94 -11.50 2.31
C GLY A 246 20.07 -10.78 3.34
N GLU A 247 20.24 -9.47 3.44
CA GLU A 247 19.61 -8.64 4.47
C GLU A 247 18.08 -8.63 4.38
N GLU A 248 17.51 -8.55 3.17
CA GLU A 248 16.05 -8.62 2.98
C GLU A 248 15.47 -9.96 3.47
N TRP A 249 16.21 -11.06 3.30
CA TRP A 249 15.77 -12.34 3.84
C TRP A 249 15.83 -12.38 5.37
N GLU A 250 16.83 -11.74 5.98
CA GLU A 250 16.89 -11.63 7.44
C GLU A 250 15.68 -10.85 7.98
N LYS A 251 15.33 -9.71 7.36
CA LYS A 251 14.14 -8.92 7.71
C LYS A 251 12.85 -9.74 7.67
N LYS A 252 12.64 -10.60 6.65
CA LYS A 252 11.43 -11.45 6.57
C LYS A 252 11.35 -12.49 7.69
N LYS A 253 12.48 -12.92 8.27
CA LYS A 253 12.50 -13.92 9.35
C LYS A 253 12.18 -13.31 10.71
N GLU A 254 12.40 -12.01 10.89
CA GLU A 254 12.21 -11.26 12.13
C GLU A 254 10.72 -11.00 12.43
N LEU A 255 9.96 -12.08 12.65
CA LEU A 255 8.58 -11.96 13.11
C LEU A 255 8.56 -11.57 14.59
N ARG A 256 7.77 -10.55 14.94
CA ARG A 256 7.64 -9.99 16.30
C ARG A 256 7.33 -11.00 17.42
N PHE A 257 6.69 -12.12 17.07
CA PHE A 257 6.29 -13.18 18.01
C PHE A 257 7.16 -14.44 17.91
N ALA A 258 8.23 -14.42 17.11
CA ALA A 258 9.21 -15.49 17.11
C ALA A 258 10.02 -15.48 18.41
N VAL A 259 10.20 -16.65 19.01
CA VAL A 259 10.97 -16.82 20.27
C VAL A 259 12.25 -17.58 19.96
N ASP A 260 13.36 -17.18 20.56
CA ASP A 260 14.61 -17.93 20.46
C ASP A 260 14.44 -19.30 21.14
N PRO A 261 14.71 -20.41 20.45
CA PRO A 261 14.63 -21.73 21.05
C PRO A 261 15.54 -21.94 22.28
N GLU A 262 16.59 -21.13 22.48
CA GLU A 262 17.43 -21.18 23.68
C GLU A 262 16.74 -20.60 24.94
N ASP A 263 15.70 -19.79 24.77
CA ASP A 263 14.94 -19.15 25.85
C ASP A 263 13.74 -19.99 26.36
N ILE A 264 13.55 -21.21 25.83
CA ILE A 264 12.47 -22.16 26.17
C ILE A 264 13.00 -23.37 26.93
#